data_AF-A0A432GQ60-F1
#
_entry.id   AF-A0A432GQ60-F1
#
_cell.length_a   1.000
_cell.length_b   1.000
_cell.length_c   1.000
_cell.angle_alpha   90.00
_cell.angle_beta   90.00
_cell.angle_gamma   90.00
#
_symmetry.space_group_name_H-M   'P 1'
#
loop_
_entity.id
_entity.type
_entity.pdbx_description
1 polymer ?
#
loop_
_entity_poly.entity_id
_entity_poly.type
_entity_poly.pdbx_seq_one_letter_code
_entity_poly.pdbx_strand_id
1 'polypeptide(L)'
;MLKAAGLPVFKKLVVHGHWVVGGSKMSKSLGNVVDPLAMKDQLGVDALRYFLLRDMSFGEDSNFTEDLAITRYNGDLANNFGNLLNRSISMSRNNFEGCVPPLGEVGELEKDLRNSFSKGVETCREYILAFQPHRALEHIAWLSSQVNKYIDNCKPWSLAGQPEDRELLGTILYTALDMARILVGLLDPVMPEKMCEARKSLGLGTGAIPFEKLTPGVLVAGTELPEPTPLFPKMKISAKNESVVKDQLTEIIESKPAEKGKEWLAFDDFQKMELKVGHIRSCRKVEKSNKLLCSEVDLAEGRMRSIVSGAAAFYTPEELTDRRVLVVANLKPVKLMGEVSEGMILFSDDNGKLVLIEAPEDVNPGVTVR
;
A
#
# COMPACT_ATOMS: atom_id res chain seq x y z
N MET A 1 -16.58 -39.23 -16.59
CA MET A 1 -17.67 -39.53 -15.63
C MET A 1 -18.93 -38.71 -15.92
N LEU A 2 -18.95 -37.38 -15.73
CA LEU A 2 -20.16 -36.56 -15.98
C LEU A 2 -20.76 -36.74 -17.38
N LYS A 3 -19.93 -36.63 -18.43
CA LYS A 3 -20.37 -36.86 -19.82
C LYS A 3 -20.91 -38.27 -20.05
N ALA A 4 -20.31 -39.29 -19.43
CA ALA A 4 -20.75 -40.68 -19.56
C ALA A 4 -22.08 -40.94 -18.83
N ALA A 5 -22.35 -40.17 -17.76
CA ALA A 5 -23.60 -40.22 -17.00
C ALA A 5 -24.70 -39.30 -17.57
N GLY A 6 -24.48 -38.62 -18.70
CA GLY A 6 -25.44 -37.66 -19.27
C GLY A 6 -25.67 -36.41 -18.40
N LEU A 7 -24.76 -36.10 -17.47
CA LEU A 7 -24.88 -34.97 -16.55
C LEU A 7 -24.21 -33.69 -17.10
N PRO A 8 -24.73 -32.49 -16.76
CA PRO A 8 -24.12 -31.22 -17.15
C PRO A 8 -22.71 -31.07 -16.56
N VAL A 9 -21.80 -30.51 -17.34
CA VAL A 9 -20.44 -30.19 -16.90
C VAL A 9 -20.41 -28.87 -16.11
N PHE A 10 -19.38 -28.69 -15.28
CA PHE A 10 -19.16 -27.44 -14.55
C PHE A 10 -19.06 -26.25 -15.51
N LYS A 11 -19.58 -25.08 -15.11
CA LYS A 11 -19.49 -23.84 -15.91
C LYS A 11 -18.14 -23.15 -15.78
N LYS A 12 -17.52 -23.26 -14.60
CA LYS A 12 -16.23 -22.65 -14.27
C LYS A 12 -15.46 -23.59 -13.35
N LEU A 13 -14.18 -23.79 -13.64
CA LEU A 13 -13.23 -24.44 -12.75
C LEU A 13 -12.20 -23.39 -12.36
N VAL A 14 -12.05 -23.16 -11.06
CA VAL A 14 -11.09 -22.20 -10.52
C VAL A 14 -10.08 -22.98 -9.71
N VAL A 15 -8.81 -22.80 -10.05
CA VAL A 15 -7.69 -23.52 -9.43
C VAL A 15 -6.80 -22.45 -8.82
N HIS A 16 -6.60 -22.52 -7.50
CA HIS A 16 -5.67 -21.65 -6.79
C HIS A 16 -4.27 -22.27 -6.80
N GLY A 17 -3.24 -21.45 -6.55
CA GLY A 17 -1.89 -21.95 -6.33
C GLY A 17 -1.74 -22.61 -4.96
N HIS A 18 -0.55 -23.10 -4.67
CA HIS A 18 -0.21 -23.70 -3.39
C HIS A 18 0.27 -22.63 -2.41
N TRP A 19 -0.04 -22.83 -1.13
CA TRP A 19 0.70 -22.14 -0.07
C TRP A 19 2.05 -22.81 0.14
N VAL A 20 3.11 -22.00 0.11
CA VAL A 20 4.51 -22.41 0.34
C VAL A 20 5.07 -21.67 1.56
N VAL A 21 6.16 -22.18 2.13
CA VAL A 21 6.87 -21.54 3.27
C VAL A 21 8.34 -21.47 2.92
N GLY A 22 8.92 -20.27 2.91
CA GLY A 22 10.31 -20.04 2.47
C GLY A 22 10.54 -20.44 1.02
N GLY A 23 9.54 -20.27 0.14
CA GLY A 23 9.60 -20.69 -1.26
C GLY A 23 9.56 -22.20 -1.51
N SER A 24 9.46 -23.03 -0.46
CA SER A 24 9.40 -24.49 -0.55
C SER A 24 8.02 -25.04 -0.18
N LYS A 25 7.63 -26.19 -0.75
CA LYS A 25 6.39 -26.88 -0.36
C LYS A 25 6.43 -27.25 1.11
N MET A 26 5.30 -27.09 1.80
CA MET A 26 5.13 -27.54 3.17
C MET A 26 5.28 -29.07 3.25
N SER A 27 6.14 -29.56 4.14
CA SER A 27 6.28 -30.99 4.42
C SER A 27 6.57 -31.24 5.89
N LYS A 28 5.86 -32.22 6.47
CA LYS A 28 6.12 -32.69 7.83
C LYS A 28 7.56 -33.20 8.01
N SER A 29 8.17 -33.73 6.95
CA SER A 29 9.56 -34.21 6.98
C SER A 29 10.60 -33.08 7.00
N LEU A 30 10.27 -31.91 6.46
CA LEU A 30 11.14 -30.71 6.45
C LEU A 30 10.93 -29.84 7.70
N GLY A 31 9.90 -30.12 8.51
CA GLY A 31 9.59 -29.35 9.71
C GLY A 31 9.06 -27.93 9.45
N ASN A 32 8.79 -27.57 8.20
CA ASN A 32 8.35 -26.22 7.78
C ASN A 32 6.82 -26.08 7.65
N VAL A 33 6.05 -26.98 8.26
CA VAL A 33 4.58 -26.97 8.17
C VAL A 33 4.03 -25.89 9.10
N VAL A 34 3.26 -24.97 8.53
CA VAL A 34 2.43 -24.05 9.31
C VAL A 34 1.12 -24.75 9.65
N ASP A 35 0.80 -24.84 10.94
CA ASP A 35 -0.49 -25.36 11.40
C ASP A 35 -1.54 -24.24 11.40
N PRO A 36 -2.57 -24.31 10.53
CA PRO A 36 -3.63 -23.31 10.50
C PRO A 36 -4.41 -23.20 11.82
N LEU A 37 -4.48 -24.28 12.62
CA LEU A 37 -5.15 -24.26 13.91
C LEU A 37 -4.36 -23.48 14.96
N ALA A 38 -3.04 -23.64 14.99
CA ALA A 38 -2.18 -22.81 15.82
C ALA A 38 -2.22 -21.34 15.38
N MET A 39 -2.22 -21.09 14.07
CA MET A 39 -2.32 -19.72 13.53
C MET A 39 -3.66 -19.05 13.85
N LYS A 40 -4.75 -19.82 13.84
CA LYS A 40 -6.06 -19.34 14.27
C LYS A 40 -6.04 -18.88 15.72
N ASP A 41 -5.42 -19.64 16.62
CA ASP A 41 -5.40 -19.29 18.04
C ASP A 41 -4.57 -18.01 18.31
N GLN A 42 -3.63 -17.69 17.43
CA GLN A 42 -2.82 -16.48 17.51
C GLN A 42 -3.45 -15.26 16.82
N LEU A 43 -3.89 -15.39 15.56
CA LEU A 43 -4.44 -14.30 14.75
C LEU A 43 -5.94 -14.07 15.00
N GLY A 44 -6.66 -15.12 15.36
CA GLY A 44 -8.12 -15.21 15.23
C GLY A 44 -8.55 -15.76 13.87
N VAL A 45 -9.70 -16.42 13.83
CA VAL A 45 -10.25 -17.08 12.64
C VAL A 45 -10.41 -16.09 11.47
N ASP A 46 -11.04 -14.95 11.73
CA ASP A 46 -11.37 -13.96 10.71
C ASP A 46 -10.13 -13.27 10.14
N ALA A 47 -9.17 -12.91 11.00
CA ALA A 47 -7.89 -12.36 10.57
C ALA A 47 -7.11 -13.32 9.68
N LEU A 48 -7.11 -14.62 10.02
CA LEU A 48 -6.48 -15.65 9.19
C LEU A 48 -7.18 -15.79 7.84
N ARG A 49 -8.53 -15.81 7.81
CA ARG A 49 -9.31 -15.82 6.56
C ARG A 49 -9.00 -14.62 5.68
N TYR A 50 -8.94 -13.43 6.29
CA TYR A 50 -8.57 -12.19 5.61
C TYR A 50 -7.20 -12.30 4.98
N PHE A 51 -6.19 -12.71 5.77
CA PHE A 51 -4.82 -12.86 5.29
C PHE A 51 -4.73 -13.83 4.10
N LEU A 52 -5.32 -15.03 4.23
CA LEU A 52 -5.26 -16.05 3.18
C LEU A 52 -5.91 -15.57 1.86
N LEU A 53 -6.96 -14.76 1.92
CA LEU A 53 -7.60 -14.22 0.71
C LEU A 53 -6.91 -12.96 0.18
N ARG A 54 -6.29 -12.17 1.05
CA ARG A 54 -5.65 -10.89 0.72
C ARG A 54 -4.28 -11.07 0.08
N ASP A 55 -3.53 -12.07 0.53
CA ASP A 55 -2.13 -12.28 0.12
C ASP A 55 -1.99 -13.32 -1.00
N MET A 56 -3.00 -14.17 -1.23
CA MET A 56 -2.99 -15.11 -2.35
C MET A 56 -3.49 -14.49 -3.66
N SER A 57 -2.59 -14.40 -4.63
CA SER A 57 -2.95 -14.22 -6.04
C SER A 57 -3.48 -15.55 -6.60
N PHE A 58 -4.74 -15.58 -7.01
CA PHE A 58 -5.34 -16.81 -7.54
C PHE A 58 -4.66 -17.20 -8.87
N GLY A 59 -4.08 -18.40 -8.89
CA GLY A 59 -3.33 -18.93 -10.03
C GLY A 59 -1.81 -18.99 -9.80
N GLU A 60 -1.32 -18.37 -8.73
CA GLU A 60 0.09 -18.34 -8.37
C GLU A 60 0.31 -18.96 -6.99
N ASP A 61 1.45 -19.62 -6.80
CA ASP A 61 1.85 -20.08 -5.48
C ASP A 61 2.14 -18.86 -4.59
N SER A 62 1.73 -18.91 -3.32
CA SER A 62 1.84 -17.78 -2.38
C SER A 62 2.58 -18.20 -1.12
N ASN A 63 3.47 -17.33 -0.64
CA ASN A 63 4.29 -17.63 0.52
C ASN A 63 3.57 -17.25 1.82
N PHE A 64 3.50 -18.18 2.76
CA PHE A 64 3.01 -17.94 4.11
C PHE A 64 4.20 -17.72 5.04
N THR A 65 4.21 -16.58 5.75
CA THR A 65 4.97 -16.42 6.99
C THR A 65 4.09 -15.80 8.07
N GLU A 66 4.35 -16.16 9.32
CA GLU A 66 3.67 -15.58 10.48
C GLU A 66 3.78 -14.05 10.49
N ASP A 67 4.97 -13.53 10.16
CA ASP A 67 5.24 -12.09 10.17
C ASP A 67 4.51 -11.35 9.06
N LEU A 68 4.34 -11.96 7.89
CA LEU A 68 3.53 -11.37 6.83
C LEU A 68 2.06 -11.30 7.26
N ALA A 69 1.57 -12.34 7.93
CA ALA A 69 0.21 -12.36 8.46
C ALA A 69 0.01 -11.29 9.55
N ILE A 70 0.95 -11.16 10.50
CA ILE A 70 0.92 -10.13 11.55
C ILE A 70 1.06 -8.73 10.95
N THR A 71 1.91 -8.55 9.94
CA THR A 71 2.10 -7.26 9.26
C THR A 71 0.82 -6.83 8.55
N ARG A 72 0.17 -7.73 7.82
CA ARG A 72 -1.13 -7.48 7.17
C ARG A 72 -2.22 -7.19 8.19
N TYR A 73 -2.28 -7.97 9.26
CA TYR A 73 -3.21 -7.73 10.35
C TYR A 73 -3.02 -6.33 10.95
N ASN A 74 -1.80 -5.95 11.31
CA ASN A 74 -1.53 -4.67 11.94
C ASN A 74 -1.76 -3.51 10.97
N GLY A 75 -1.37 -3.63 9.71
CA GLY A 75 -1.55 -2.61 8.68
C GLY A 75 -3.01 -2.40 8.29
N ASP A 76 -3.63 -3.41 7.70
CA ASP A 76 -4.94 -3.28 7.06
C ASP A 76 -6.08 -3.32 8.09
N LEU A 77 -5.97 -4.17 9.12
CA LEU A 77 -7.06 -4.38 10.08
C LEU A 77 -6.94 -3.49 11.32
N ALA A 78 -5.79 -3.47 12.00
CA ALA A 78 -5.65 -2.70 13.25
C ALA A 78 -5.47 -1.20 13.00
N ASN A 79 -4.48 -0.81 12.20
CA ASN A 79 -4.12 0.60 11.98
C ASN A 79 -5.04 1.35 11.02
N ASN A 80 -5.63 0.65 10.04
CA ASN A 80 -6.47 1.28 9.02
C ASN A 80 -7.95 1.17 9.37
N PHE A 81 -8.57 0.00 9.17
CA PHE A 81 -10.03 -0.15 9.35
C PHE A 81 -10.47 -0.08 10.81
N GLY A 82 -9.81 -0.80 11.71
CA GLY A 82 -10.14 -0.83 13.14
C GLY A 82 -9.97 0.53 13.82
N ASN A 83 -8.88 1.24 13.50
CA ASN A 83 -8.64 2.60 13.98
C ASN A 83 -9.69 3.59 13.47
N LEU A 84 -10.03 3.53 12.18
CA LEU A 84 -11.10 4.33 11.59
C LEU A 84 -12.40 4.17 12.36
N LEU A 85 -12.86 2.92 12.52
CA LEU A 85 -14.12 2.62 13.19
C LEU A 85 -14.12 3.13 14.63
N ASN A 86 -13.06 2.84 15.39
CA ASN A 86 -12.95 3.25 16.79
C ASN A 86 -12.93 4.79 16.94
N ARG A 87 -12.13 5.48 16.13
CA ARG A 87 -12.00 6.95 16.16
C ARG A 87 -13.31 7.63 15.80
N SER A 88 -13.98 7.18 14.73
CA SER A 88 -15.25 7.75 14.28
C SER A 88 -16.36 7.55 15.32
N ILE A 89 -16.45 6.37 15.95
CA ILE A 89 -17.42 6.10 17.02
C ILE A 89 -17.12 6.96 18.24
N SER A 90 -15.87 6.95 18.72
CA SER A 90 -15.45 7.70 19.90
C SER A 90 -15.74 9.20 19.77
N MET A 91 -15.38 9.79 18.62
CA MET A 91 -15.62 11.22 18.38
C MET A 91 -17.12 11.54 18.29
N SER A 92 -17.91 10.67 17.66
CA SER A 92 -19.36 10.85 17.56
C SER A 92 -20.00 10.79 18.94
N ARG A 93 -19.63 9.79 19.75
CA ARG A 93 -20.13 9.66 21.14
C ARG A 93 -19.84 10.91 21.97
N ASN A 94 -18.60 11.41 21.91
CA ASN A 94 -18.15 12.55 22.71
C ASN A 94 -18.82 13.88 22.33
N ASN A 95 -19.28 14.03 21.08
CA ASN A 95 -19.82 15.31 20.60
C ASN A 95 -21.35 15.29 20.37
N PHE A 96 -21.96 14.12 20.24
CA PHE A 96 -23.36 13.92 19.86
C PHE A 96 -24.08 12.90 20.74
N GLU A 97 -23.89 13.00 22.07
CA GLU A 97 -24.70 12.27 23.07
C GLU A 97 -24.70 10.75 22.90
N GLY A 98 -23.56 10.17 22.50
CA GLY A 98 -23.47 8.73 22.30
C GLY A 98 -24.10 8.21 21.01
N CYS A 99 -24.53 9.07 20.09
CA CYS A 99 -25.31 8.68 18.92
C CYS A 99 -24.63 9.03 17.58
N VAL A 100 -25.13 8.43 16.50
CA VAL A 100 -24.82 8.86 15.12
C VAL A 100 -25.30 10.30 14.94
N PRO A 101 -24.43 11.24 14.52
CA PRO A 101 -24.81 12.63 14.34
C PRO A 101 -25.81 12.83 13.19
N PRO A 102 -26.57 13.95 13.19
CA PRO A 102 -27.37 14.32 12.04
C PRO A 102 -26.49 14.61 10.83
N LEU A 103 -27.00 14.26 9.64
CA LEU A 103 -26.41 14.68 8.38
C LEU A 103 -26.91 16.09 8.04
N GLY A 104 -26.01 17.07 8.04
CA GLY A 104 -26.28 18.43 7.56
C GLY A 104 -26.00 18.59 6.06
N GLU A 105 -25.60 19.78 5.65
CA GLU A 105 -25.23 20.06 4.26
C GLU A 105 -24.05 19.19 3.78
N VAL A 106 -24.18 18.59 2.59
CA VAL A 106 -23.17 17.72 1.99
C VAL A 106 -22.26 18.55 1.08
N GLY A 107 -21.01 18.76 1.51
CA GLY A 107 -19.98 19.46 0.73
C GLY A 107 -19.36 18.61 -0.38
N GLU A 108 -18.41 19.20 -1.11
CA GLU A 108 -17.74 18.52 -2.23
C GLU A 108 -16.89 17.33 -1.77
N LEU A 109 -16.20 17.44 -0.63
CA LEU A 109 -15.39 16.34 -0.09
C LEU A 109 -16.25 15.11 0.25
N GLU A 110 -17.44 15.34 0.82
CA GLU A 110 -18.39 14.27 1.12
C GLU A 110 -18.94 13.66 -0.17
N LYS A 111 -19.30 14.48 -1.17
CA LYS A 111 -19.77 13.98 -2.48
C LYS A 111 -18.71 13.12 -3.15
N ASP A 112 -17.45 13.57 -3.18
CA ASP A 112 -16.34 12.84 -3.77
C ASP A 112 -16.13 11.49 -3.08
N LEU A 113 -16.13 11.48 -1.74
CA LEU A 113 -15.96 10.24 -0.97
C LEU A 113 -17.13 9.28 -1.20
N ARG A 114 -18.38 9.76 -1.16
CA ARG A 114 -19.57 8.95 -1.42
C ARG A 114 -19.55 8.37 -2.83
N ASN A 115 -19.17 9.16 -3.84
CA ASN A 115 -19.02 8.69 -5.21
C ASN A 115 -17.93 7.62 -5.34
N SER A 116 -16.80 7.80 -4.66
CA SER A 116 -15.73 6.81 -4.60
C SER A 116 -16.23 5.47 -4.03
N PHE A 117 -17.02 5.51 -2.95
CA PHE A 117 -17.60 4.31 -2.35
C PHE A 117 -18.64 3.62 -3.24
N SER A 118 -19.54 4.38 -3.87
CA SER A 118 -20.51 3.81 -4.82
C SER A 118 -19.81 3.07 -5.97
N LYS A 119 -18.74 3.66 -6.54
CA LYS A 119 -17.92 3.01 -7.57
C LYS A 119 -17.11 1.83 -7.02
N GLY A 120 -16.60 1.97 -5.80
CA GLY A 120 -15.77 0.96 -5.15
C GLY A 120 -16.52 -0.32 -4.83
N VAL A 121 -17.80 -0.22 -4.44
CA VAL A 121 -18.68 -1.38 -4.20
C VAL A 121 -18.87 -2.19 -5.49
N GLU A 122 -19.14 -1.52 -6.61
CA GLU A 122 -19.24 -2.18 -7.93
C GLU A 122 -17.90 -2.78 -8.37
N THR A 123 -16.79 -2.06 -8.15
CA THR A 123 -15.43 -2.55 -8.43
C THR A 123 -15.12 -3.83 -7.64
N CYS A 124 -15.48 -3.88 -6.36
CA CYS A 124 -15.34 -5.10 -5.54
C CYS A 124 -16.18 -6.25 -6.11
N ARG A 125 -17.43 -5.98 -6.52
CA ARG A 125 -18.29 -6.99 -7.15
C ARG A 125 -17.65 -7.54 -8.43
N GLU A 126 -17.10 -6.69 -9.28
CA GLU A 126 -16.39 -7.10 -10.51
C GLU A 126 -15.20 -8.02 -10.20
N TYR A 127 -14.36 -7.65 -9.24
CA TYR A 127 -13.23 -8.49 -8.80
C TYR A 127 -13.68 -9.85 -8.28
N ILE A 128 -14.75 -9.90 -7.47
CA ILE A 128 -15.27 -11.17 -6.96
C ILE A 128 -15.82 -12.06 -8.09
N LEU A 129 -16.57 -11.50 -9.04
CA LEU A 129 -17.07 -12.23 -10.21
C LEU A 129 -15.93 -12.74 -11.11
N ALA A 130 -14.82 -11.99 -11.16
CA ALA A 130 -13.59 -12.38 -11.83
C ALA A 130 -12.73 -13.38 -11.04
N PHE A 131 -13.15 -13.82 -9.84
CA PHE A 131 -12.36 -14.65 -8.93
C PHE A 131 -11.02 -14.03 -8.53
N GLN A 132 -11.01 -12.72 -8.27
CA GLN A 132 -9.86 -11.94 -7.78
C GLN A 132 -10.14 -11.36 -6.37
N PRO A 133 -10.41 -12.20 -5.34
CA PRO A 133 -10.73 -11.71 -4.00
C PRO A 133 -9.60 -10.89 -3.37
N HIS A 134 -8.34 -11.17 -3.69
CA HIS A 134 -7.18 -10.38 -3.22
C HIS A 134 -7.27 -8.92 -3.68
N ARG A 135 -7.68 -8.67 -4.94
CA ARG A 135 -7.89 -7.30 -5.46
C ARG A 135 -9.10 -6.63 -4.84
N ALA A 136 -10.17 -7.38 -4.58
CA ALA A 136 -11.33 -6.85 -3.86
C ALA A 136 -10.94 -6.38 -2.45
N LEU A 137 -10.19 -7.21 -1.71
CA LEU A 137 -9.72 -6.89 -0.35
C LEU A 137 -8.70 -5.75 -0.33
N GLU A 138 -7.81 -5.70 -1.31
CA GLU A 138 -6.90 -4.56 -1.53
C GLU A 138 -7.67 -3.26 -1.77
N HIS A 139 -8.69 -3.30 -2.62
CA HIS A 139 -9.53 -2.14 -2.90
C HIS A 139 -10.32 -1.70 -1.67
N ILE A 140 -10.83 -2.63 -0.87
CA ILE A 140 -11.50 -2.33 0.41
C ILE A 140 -10.54 -1.65 1.40
N ALA A 141 -9.30 -2.14 1.50
CA ALA A 141 -8.28 -1.50 2.34
C ALA A 141 -7.96 -0.06 1.85
N TRP A 142 -7.90 0.14 0.53
CA TRP A 142 -7.74 1.47 -0.06
C TRP A 142 -8.93 2.40 0.24
N LEU A 143 -10.17 1.91 0.14
CA LEU A 143 -11.38 2.67 0.50
C LEU A 143 -11.33 3.10 1.97
N SER A 144 -10.94 2.21 2.88
CA SER A 144 -10.71 2.54 4.30
C SER A 144 -9.68 3.66 4.47
N SER A 145 -8.58 3.62 3.71
CA SER A 145 -7.56 4.68 3.72
C SER A 145 -8.12 6.01 3.20
N GLN A 146 -9.05 6.01 2.25
CA GLN A 146 -9.71 7.24 1.78
C GLN A 146 -10.56 7.89 2.88
N VAL A 147 -11.24 7.10 3.72
CA VAL A 147 -12.00 7.65 4.85
C VAL A 147 -11.07 8.23 5.91
N ASN A 148 -9.96 7.55 6.23
CA ASN A 148 -8.94 8.10 7.14
C ASN A 148 -8.38 9.43 6.61
N LYS A 149 -8.02 9.50 5.33
CA LYS A 149 -7.55 10.73 4.68
C LYS A 149 -8.59 11.84 4.72
N TYR A 150 -9.87 11.51 4.49
CA TYR A 150 -10.97 12.46 4.59
C TYR A 150 -11.10 13.04 6.00
N ILE A 151 -11.09 12.20 7.04
CA ILE A 151 -11.09 12.64 8.45
C ILE A 151 -9.90 13.55 8.73
N ASP A 152 -8.71 13.18 8.28
CA ASP A 152 -7.51 13.96 8.54
C ASP A 152 -7.50 15.32 7.82
N ASN A 153 -8.09 15.41 6.63
CA ASN A 153 -8.26 16.66 5.90
C ASN A 153 -9.30 17.57 6.58
N CYS A 154 -10.41 17.00 7.04
CA CYS A 154 -11.50 17.74 7.70
C CYS A 154 -11.15 18.18 9.13
N LYS A 155 -10.17 17.53 9.77
CA LYS A 155 -9.71 17.84 11.14
C LYS A 155 -10.86 18.02 12.13
N PRO A 156 -11.79 17.04 12.28
CA PRO A 156 -12.98 17.19 13.12
C PRO A 156 -12.66 17.50 14.59
N TRP A 157 -11.46 17.18 15.07
CA TRP A 157 -11.01 17.49 16.43
C TRP A 157 -10.80 19.00 16.66
N SER A 158 -10.55 19.77 15.60
CA SER A 158 -10.45 21.23 15.66
C SER A 158 -11.82 21.91 15.65
N LEU A 159 -12.86 21.24 15.14
CA LEU A 159 -14.24 21.72 15.13
C LEU A 159 -15.01 21.34 16.41
N ALA A 160 -14.55 20.31 17.10
CA ALA A 160 -15.14 19.84 18.35
C ALA A 160 -15.17 20.97 19.41
N GLY A 161 -16.33 21.16 20.02
CA GLY A 161 -16.55 22.19 21.04
C GLY A 161 -16.95 23.58 20.52
N GLN A 162 -16.92 23.83 19.20
CA GLN A 162 -17.42 25.08 18.61
C GLN A 162 -18.90 24.95 18.25
N PRO A 163 -19.82 25.75 18.83
CA PRO A 163 -21.26 25.66 18.54
C PRO A 163 -21.60 25.90 17.07
N GLU A 164 -20.92 26.84 16.42
CA GLU A 164 -21.11 27.22 15.01
C GLU A 164 -20.71 26.12 14.02
N ASP A 165 -19.69 25.32 14.36
CA ASP A 165 -19.21 24.24 13.49
C ASP A 165 -19.88 22.88 13.78
N ARG A 166 -20.82 22.85 14.74
CA ARG A 166 -21.46 21.60 15.19
C ARG A 166 -22.16 20.85 14.06
N GLU A 167 -22.79 21.57 13.13
CA GLU A 167 -23.45 20.98 11.97
C GLU A 167 -22.44 20.34 11.01
N LEU A 168 -21.37 21.06 10.67
CA LEU A 168 -20.28 20.57 9.81
C LEU A 168 -19.61 19.35 10.43
N LEU A 169 -19.29 19.40 11.72
CA LEU A 169 -18.74 18.27 12.47
C LEU A 169 -19.68 17.05 12.40
N GLY A 170 -21.00 17.28 12.50
CA GLY A 170 -22.01 16.25 12.37
C GLY A 170 -21.98 15.57 10.99
N THR A 171 -21.97 16.37 9.92
CA THR A 171 -21.83 15.87 8.54
C THR A 171 -20.57 15.03 8.34
N ILE A 172 -19.43 15.48 8.88
CA ILE A 172 -18.13 14.80 8.73
C ILE A 172 -18.17 13.42 9.39
N LEU A 173 -18.61 13.38 10.65
CA LEU A 173 -18.66 12.16 11.43
C LEU A 173 -19.73 11.19 10.93
N TYR A 174 -20.90 11.70 10.51
CA TYR A 174 -21.93 10.89 9.85
C TYR A 174 -21.35 10.22 8.60
N THR A 175 -20.68 10.99 7.74
CA THR A 175 -20.13 10.49 6.48
C THR A 175 -19.08 9.42 6.76
N ALA A 176 -18.16 9.64 7.71
CA ALA A 176 -17.17 8.64 8.10
C ALA A 176 -17.80 7.34 8.63
N LEU A 177 -18.82 7.43 9.50
CA LEU A 177 -19.52 6.26 10.04
C LEU A 177 -20.30 5.50 8.97
N ASP A 178 -20.96 6.20 8.05
CA ASP A 178 -21.70 5.56 6.96
C ASP A 178 -20.76 4.87 5.96
N MET A 179 -19.58 5.43 5.70
CA MET A 179 -18.55 4.74 4.89
C MET A 179 -17.99 3.52 5.63
N ALA A 180 -17.77 3.62 6.94
CA ALA A 180 -17.36 2.48 7.76
C ALA A 180 -18.40 1.35 7.75
N ARG A 181 -19.70 1.68 7.78
CA ARG A 181 -20.80 0.71 7.61
C ARG A 181 -20.70 -0.05 6.27
N ILE A 182 -20.36 0.63 5.17
CA ILE A 182 -20.18 -0.02 3.88
C ILE A 182 -18.98 -0.97 3.90
N LEU A 183 -17.84 -0.54 4.48
CA LEU A 183 -16.66 -1.40 4.65
C LEU A 183 -17.00 -2.67 5.46
N VAL A 184 -17.78 -2.53 6.53
CA VAL A 184 -18.26 -3.66 7.34
C VAL A 184 -19.03 -4.66 6.49
N GLY A 185 -19.92 -4.18 5.61
CA GLY A 185 -20.67 -5.07 4.72
C GLY A 185 -19.80 -5.74 3.64
N LEU A 186 -18.82 -5.03 3.09
CA LEU A 186 -17.89 -5.58 2.10
C LEU A 186 -16.94 -6.65 2.69
N LEU A 187 -16.57 -6.51 3.97
CA LEU A 187 -15.68 -7.45 4.66
C LEU A 187 -16.41 -8.66 5.27
N ASP A 188 -17.74 -8.60 5.41
CA ASP A 188 -18.55 -9.63 6.08
C ASP A 188 -18.39 -11.05 5.48
N PRO A 189 -18.32 -11.25 4.15
CA PRO A 189 -18.10 -12.58 3.58
C PRO A 189 -16.76 -13.22 3.98
N VAL A 190 -15.78 -12.40 4.34
CA VAL A 190 -14.43 -12.83 4.69
C VAL A 190 -14.24 -12.91 6.21
N MET A 191 -14.77 -11.95 6.97
CA MET A 191 -14.61 -11.81 8.42
C MET A 191 -15.97 -11.70 9.14
N PRO A 192 -16.82 -12.75 9.12
CA PRO A 192 -18.20 -12.66 9.60
C PRO A 192 -18.33 -12.38 11.11
N GLU A 193 -17.45 -12.91 11.95
CA GLU A 193 -17.52 -12.74 13.41
C GLU A 193 -17.12 -11.30 13.79
N LYS A 194 -16.02 -10.82 13.23
CA LYS A 194 -15.52 -9.46 13.46
C LYS A 194 -16.43 -8.41 12.83
N MET A 195 -17.04 -8.69 11.68
CA MET A 195 -18.01 -7.75 11.12
C MET A 195 -19.32 -7.75 11.91
N CYS A 196 -19.71 -8.85 12.55
CA CYS A 196 -20.80 -8.86 13.52
C CYS A 196 -20.49 -7.99 14.75
N GLU A 197 -19.28 -8.08 15.30
CA GLU A 197 -18.81 -7.16 16.36
C GLU A 197 -18.85 -5.70 15.88
N ALA A 198 -18.35 -5.40 14.68
CA ALA A 198 -18.35 -4.05 14.11
C ALA A 198 -19.77 -3.49 13.92
N ARG A 199 -20.73 -4.31 13.47
CA ARG A 199 -22.14 -3.91 13.36
C ARG A 199 -22.75 -3.56 14.71
N LYS A 200 -22.46 -4.33 15.76
CA LYS A 200 -22.89 -4.02 17.12
C LYS A 200 -22.31 -2.67 17.57
N SER A 201 -21.03 -2.42 17.34
CA SER A 201 -20.39 -1.13 17.67
C SER A 201 -20.98 0.06 16.90
N LEU A 202 -21.58 -0.17 15.74
CA LEU A 202 -22.33 0.84 14.96
C LEU A 202 -23.82 0.93 15.32
N GLY A 203 -24.29 0.17 16.31
CA GLY A 203 -25.71 0.14 16.70
C GLY A 203 -26.63 -0.58 15.70
N LEU A 204 -26.08 -1.35 14.75
CA LEU A 204 -26.83 -2.00 13.66
C LEU A 204 -27.31 -3.42 13.98
N GLY A 205 -27.02 -3.92 15.18
CA GLY A 205 -27.36 -5.30 15.58
C GLY A 205 -26.42 -6.35 14.97
N THR A 206 -26.92 -7.58 14.82
CA THR A 206 -26.12 -8.74 14.38
C THR A 206 -26.35 -9.14 12.91
N GLY A 207 -27.46 -8.71 12.31
CA GLY A 207 -27.83 -9.08 10.94
C GLY A 207 -26.83 -8.54 9.92
N ALA A 208 -26.44 -9.37 8.95
CA ALA A 208 -25.60 -8.93 7.84
C ALA A 208 -26.28 -7.79 7.06
N ILE A 209 -25.48 -6.84 6.57
CA ILE A 209 -25.98 -5.74 5.74
C ILE A 209 -26.19 -6.29 4.32
N PRO A 210 -27.42 -6.23 3.77
CA PRO A 210 -27.66 -6.68 2.39
C PRO A 210 -26.77 -5.92 1.40
N PHE A 211 -26.31 -6.59 0.34
CA PHE A 211 -25.42 -5.99 -0.66
C PHE A 211 -26.05 -4.74 -1.29
N GLU A 212 -27.35 -4.75 -1.53
CA GLU A 212 -28.12 -3.65 -2.12
C GLU A 212 -28.20 -2.42 -1.19
N LYS A 213 -27.84 -2.57 0.08
CA LYS A 213 -27.78 -1.50 1.07
C LYS A 213 -26.36 -0.97 1.26
N LEU A 214 -25.37 -1.46 0.52
CA LEU A 214 -23.99 -0.95 0.52
C LEU A 214 -23.88 0.32 -0.33
N THR A 215 -24.78 1.28 -0.10
CA THR A 215 -24.83 2.57 -0.78
C THR A 215 -24.68 3.69 0.26
N PRO A 216 -24.04 4.82 -0.07
CA PRO A 216 -23.95 5.96 0.84
C PRO A 216 -25.30 6.55 1.28
N GLY A 217 -25.32 7.18 2.46
CA GLY A 217 -26.43 7.95 3.02
C GLY A 217 -27.54 7.13 3.64
N VAL A 218 -27.27 5.87 4.02
CA VAL A 218 -28.32 4.95 4.53
C VAL A 218 -28.23 4.76 6.05
N LEU A 219 -27.12 5.17 6.69
CA LEU A 219 -27.01 5.15 8.15
C LEU A 219 -28.07 6.07 8.79
N VAL A 220 -28.73 5.60 9.85
CA VAL A 220 -29.81 6.36 10.51
C VAL A 220 -29.22 7.25 11.58
N ALA A 221 -29.39 8.57 11.44
CA ALA A 221 -29.01 9.55 12.47
C ALA A 221 -29.77 9.30 13.79
N GLY A 222 -29.12 9.56 14.92
CA GLY A 222 -29.65 9.28 16.25
C GLY A 222 -29.56 7.81 16.67
N THR A 223 -29.00 6.92 15.83
CA THR A 223 -28.70 5.54 16.23
C THR A 223 -27.69 5.55 17.38
N GLU A 224 -27.99 4.85 18.48
CA GLU A 224 -27.09 4.74 19.62
C GLU A 224 -25.81 3.97 19.23
N LEU A 225 -24.65 4.52 19.58
CA LEU A 225 -23.35 3.91 19.34
C LEU A 225 -22.81 3.35 20.65
N PRO A 226 -22.66 2.03 20.84
CA PRO A 226 -22.07 1.49 22.05
C PRO A 226 -20.63 2.01 22.32
N GLU A 227 -20.17 1.90 23.58
CA GLU A 227 -18.78 2.19 23.93
C GLU A 227 -17.81 1.40 23.06
N PRO A 228 -16.88 2.05 22.35
CA PRO A 228 -16.04 1.36 21.39
C PRO A 228 -14.94 0.56 22.10
N THR A 229 -14.85 -0.71 21.75
CA THR A 229 -13.70 -1.56 22.06
C THR A 229 -12.84 -1.72 20.81
N PRO A 230 -11.50 -1.78 20.92
CA PRO A 230 -10.63 -2.05 19.78
C PRO A 230 -11.01 -3.37 19.09
N LEU A 231 -11.52 -3.27 17.86
CA LEU A 231 -11.98 -4.43 17.08
C LEU A 231 -10.84 -5.40 16.74
N PHE A 232 -9.68 -4.81 16.44
CA PHE A 232 -8.44 -5.50 16.11
C PHE A 232 -7.31 -4.96 16.99
N PRO A 233 -7.08 -5.54 18.19
CA PRO A 233 -5.96 -5.18 19.05
C PRO A 233 -4.63 -5.44 18.33
N LYS A 234 -3.69 -4.49 18.38
CA LYS A 234 -2.37 -4.65 17.74
C LYS A 234 -1.64 -5.87 18.26
N MET A 235 -1.08 -6.64 17.34
CA MET A 235 -0.25 -7.80 17.67
C MET A 235 1.22 -7.40 17.72
N LYS A 236 1.96 -7.98 18.66
CA LYS A 236 3.41 -7.86 18.69
C LYS A 236 4.01 -8.88 17.73
N ILE A 237 4.96 -8.44 16.91
CA ILE A 237 5.84 -9.34 16.19
C ILE A 237 6.79 -9.95 17.24
N SER A 238 6.95 -11.27 17.27
CA SER A 238 7.77 -11.92 18.29
C SER A 238 9.27 -11.60 18.06
N ALA A 239 10.03 -11.38 19.14
CA ALA A 239 11.48 -11.09 19.05
C ALA A 239 12.31 -12.28 18.53
N LYS A 240 11.76 -13.51 18.55
CA LYS A 240 12.35 -14.69 17.88
C LYS A 240 12.21 -14.62 16.36
N ASN A 241 11.21 -13.88 15.86
CA ASN A 241 10.98 -13.68 14.44
C ASN A 241 11.66 -12.41 13.90
N GLU A 242 12.16 -11.47 14.72
CA GLU A 242 13.01 -10.37 14.21
C GLU A 242 14.28 -10.87 13.51
N SER A 243 14.84 -12.01 13.95
CA SER A 243 15.96 -12.67 13.28
C SER A 243 15.53 -13.50 12.08
N VAL A 244 14.35 -14.13 12.12
CA VAL A 244 13.83 -14.98 11.04
C VAL A 244 13.24 -14.15 9.88
N VAL A 245 12.70 -12.95 10.14
CA VAL A 245 12.33 -11.95 9.11
C VAL A 245 13.56 -11.47 8.34
N LYS A 246 14.71 -11.38 9.02
CA LYS A 246 16.01 -11.10 8.38
C LYS A 246 16.57 -12.28 7.59
N ASP A 247 16.12 -13.51 7.84
CA ASP A 247 16.64 -14.75 7.25
C ASP A 247 15.69 -15.40 6.19
N GLN A 248 14.38 -15.14 6.23
CA GLN A 248 13.40 -15.72 5.28
C GLN A 248 13.00 -14.78 4.14
N LEU A 249 13.12 -13.46 4.29
CA LEU A 249 13.14 -12.54 3.15
C LEU A 249 14.40 -12.75 2.29
N THR A 250 15.43 -13.36 2.87
CA THR A 250 16.72 -13.74 2.26
C THR A 250 16.62 -15.04 1.48
N GLU A 251 15.87 -16.05 1.96
CA GLU A 251 15.74 -17.33 1.23
C GLU A 251 14.87 -17.26 -0.05
N ILE A 252 13.87 -16.38 -0.13
CA ILE A 252 13.12 -16.16 -1.38
C ILE A 252 13.99 -15.46 -2.44
N ILE A 253 14.99 -14.70 -2.00
CA ILE A 253 16.01 -14.10 -2.88
C ILE A 253 17.02 -15.16 -3.37
N GLU A 254 17.20 -16.28 -2.66
CA GLU A 254 18.30 -17.22 -2.91
C GLU A 254 18.05 -18.35 -3.92
N SER A 255 16.87 -18.48 -4.55
CA SER A 255 16.65 -19.54 -5.57
C SER A 255 16.80 -19.11 -7.03
N LYS A 256 17.26 -17.88 -7.30
CA LYS A 256 17.86 -17.51 -8.61
C LYS A 256 19.10 -16.64 -8.37
N PRO A 257 20.21 -16.89 -9.09
CA PRO A 257 21.48 -16.25 -8.78
C PRO A 257 21.44 -14.78 -9.21
N ALA A 258 21.40 -13.86 -8.24
CA ALA A 258 21.52 -12.43 -8.47
C ALA A 258 22.23 -11.72 -7.30
N GLU A 259 22.88 -10.63 -7.66
CA GLU A 259 23.95 -9.93 -6.95
C GLU A 259 23.54 -9.32 -5.60
N LYS A 260 24.56 -9.09 -4.76
CA LYS A 260 24.51 -8.42 -3.44
C LYS A 260 23.54 -7.23 -3.41
N GLY A 261 22.34 -7.44 -2.88
CA GLY A 261 21.39 -6.36 -2.56
C GLY A 261 21.89 -5.52 -1.39
N LYS A 262 21.79 -4.19 -1.51
CA LYS A 262 22.07 -3.22 -0.45
C LYS A 262 20.97 -3.23 0.62
N GLU A 263 21.34 -2.90 1.85
CA GLU A 263 20.44 -2.73 3.00
C GLU A 263 19.30 -1.72 2.71
N TRP A 264 18.13 -1.95 3.33
CA TRP A 264 17.00 -1.03 3.27
C TRP A 264 17.36 0.29 3.92
N LEU A 265 17.19 1.37 3.17
CA LEU A 265 17.52 2.72 3.60
C LEU A 265 16.33 3.31 4.38
N ALA A 266 16.59 3.97 5.52
CA ALA A 266 15.52 4.68 6.24
C ALA A 266 15.04 5.87 5.40
N PHE A 267 13.78 6.29 5.58
CA PHE A 267 13.26 7.46 4.86
C PHE A 267 14.10 8.73 5.13
N ASP A 268 14.60 8.89 6.35
CA ASP A 268 15.50 9.98 6.73
C ASP A 268 16.81 9.97 5.95
N ASP A 269 17.29 8.80 5.53
CA ASP A 269 18.49 8.69 4.70
C ASP A 269 18.19 9.06 3.24
N PHE A 270 16.97 8.82 2.76
CA PHE A 270 16.54 9.28 1.44
C PHE A 270 16.39 10.81 1.42
N GLN A 271 15.85 11.41 2.49
CA GLN A 271 15.78 12.86 2.64
C GLN A 271 17.15 13.55 2.65
N LYS A 272 18.22 12.83 2.99
CA LYS A 272 19.59 13.34 2.90
C LYS A 272 20.10 13.42 1.46
N MET A 273 19.44 12.83 0.47
CA MET A 273 19.89 12.89 -0.92
C MET A 273 19.35 14.14 -1.62
N GLU A 274 20.23 14.90 -2.27
CA GLU A 274 19.81 16.03 -3.10
C GLU A 274 19.68 15.57 -4.55
N LEU A 275 18.45 15.26 -4.96
CA LEU A 275 18.12 14.96 -6.35
C LEU A 275 17.77 16.26 -7.09
N LYS A 276 18.45 16.51 -8.21
CA LYS A 276 18.21 17.68 -9.06
C LYS A 276 18.08 17.27 -10.53
N VAL A 277 17.35 18.05 -11.30
CA VAL A 277 17.37 17.97 -12.76
C VAL A 277 18.65 18.65 -13.27
N GLY A 278 19.43 17.95 -14.09
CA GLY A 278 20.62 18.49 -14.74
C GLY A 278 20.51 18.45 -16.25
N HIS A 279 21.20 19.36 -16.92
CA HIS A 279 21.27 19.41 -18.38
C HIS A 279 22.69 19.12 -18.85
N ILE A 280 22.87 18.03 -19.61
CA ILE A 280 24.18 17.64 -20.14
C ILE A 280 24.54 18.57 -21.30
N ARG A 281 25.51 19.47 -21.10
CA ARG A 281 25.95 20.41 -22.14
C ARG A 281 26.95 19.80 -23.10
N SER A 282 27.77 18.88 -22.61
CA SER A 282 28.71 18.14 -23.43
C SER A 282 29.07 16.83 -22.76
N CYS A 283 29.28 15.79 -23.55
CA CYS A 283 29.77 14.50 -23.08
C CYS A 283 31.03 14.11 -23.87
N ARG A 284 31.97 13.41 -23.24
CA ARG A 284 33.16 12.84 -23.90
C ARG A 284 33.52 11.47 -23.34
N LYS A 285 34.20 10.64 -24.12
CA LYS A 285 34.80 9.39 -23.62
C LYS A 285 36.02 9.70 -22.76
N VAL A 286 36.20 8.97 -21.66
CA VAL A 286 37.39 9.10 -20.81
C VAL A 286 38.54 8.35 -21.48
N GLU A 287 39.64 9.03 -21.82
CA GLU A 287 40.75 8.46 -22.60
C GLU A 287 41.35 7.17 -22.00
N LYS A 288 41.32 7.06 -20.67
CA LYS A 288 41.88 5.92 -19.93
C LYS A 288 40.87 4.80 -19.65
N SER A 289 39.65 4.88 -20.20
CA SER A 289 38.61 3.87 -19.96
C SER A 289 37.64 3.73 -21.11
N ASN A 290 37.46 2.50 -21.56
CA ASN A 290 36.44 2.16 -22.56
C ASN A 290 35.02 2.04 -21.96
N LYS A 291 34.87 2.21 -20.64
CA LYS A 291 33.60 2.03 -19.92
C LYS A 291 33.02 3.35 -19.37
N LEU A 292 33.78 4.45 -19.42
CA LEU A 292 33.40 5.69 -18.76
C LEU A 292 33.14 6.83 -19.76
N LEU A 293 32.08 7.58 -19.50
CA LEU A 293 31.77 8.86 -20.13
C LEU A 293 31.89 9.96 -19.09
N CYS A 294 32.42 11.11 -19.49
CA CYS A 294 32.51 12.31 -18.68
C CYS A 294 31.55 13.36 -19.24
N SER A 295 30.53 13.72 -18.46
CA SER A 295 29.49 14.67 -18.82
C SER A 295 29.66 15.97 -18.06
N GLU A 296 29.66 17.10 -18.77
CA GLU A 296 29.59 18.43 -18.17
C GLU A 296 28.11 18.80 -18.01
N VAL A 297 27.65 18.84 -16.75
CA VAL A 297 26.23 18.98 -16.41
C VAL A 297 25.96 20.35 -15.77
N ASP A 298 24.99 21.05 -16.34
CA ASP A 298 24.46 22.31 -15.83
C ASP A 298 23.36 22.01 -14.80
N LEU A 299 23.59 22.40 -13.54
CA LEU A 299 22.62 22.32 -12.45
C LEU A 299 22.09 23.71 -12.04
N ALA A 300 22.28 24.74 -12.89
CA ALA A 300 21.96 26.13 -12.58
C ALA A 300 22.68 26.71 -11.34
N GLU A 301 23.88 26.20 -11.04
CA GLU A 301 24.70 26.62 -9.89
C GLU A 301 25.78 27.66 -10.26
N GLY A 302 25.73 28.20 -11.48
CA GLY A 302 26.73 29.15 -12.00
C GLY A 302 28.06 28.52 -12.42
N ARG A 303 28.18 27.20 -12.32
CA ARG A 303 29.32 26.40 -12.80
C ARG A 303 28.82 25.08 -13.41
N MET A 304 29.59 24.51 -14.32
CA MET A 304 29.37 23.14 -14.77
C MET A 304 29.93 22.16 -13.74
N ARG A 305 29.27 21.02 -13.58
CA ARG A 305 29.80 19.89 -12.82
C ARG A 305 30.24 18.80 -13.78
N SER A 306 31.47 18.32 -13.57
CA SER A 306 31.94 17.11 -14.26
C SER A 306 31.39 15.88 -13.55
N ILE A 307 30.64 15.05 -14.27
CA ILE A 307 30.04 13.81 -13.76
C ILE A 307 30.46 12.66 -14.65
N VAL A 308 31.12 11.66 -14.05
CA VAL A 308 31.64 10.50 -14.76
C VAL A 308 30.69 9.32 -14.56
N SER A 309 30.16 8.77 -15.66
CA SER A 309 29.20 7.66 -15.66
C SER A 309 29.76 6.42 -16.37
N GLY A 310 29.35 5.24 -15.92
CA GLY A 310 29.69 3.94 -16.51
C GLY A 310 28.91 3.59 -17.79
N ALA A 311 28.41 4.59 -18.52
CA ALA A 311 27.42 4.41 -19.57
C ALA A 311 28.02 4.17 -20.98
N ALA A 312 29.35 4.14 -21.13
CA ALA A 312 29.99 4.11 -22.46
C ALA A 312 29.72 2.85 -23.29
N ALA A 313 29.24 1.76 -22.65
CA ALA A 313 28.84 0.54 -23.34
C ALA A 313 27.42 0.61 -23.94
N PHE A 314 26.60 1.57 -23.50
CA PHE A 314 25.19 1.70 -23.87
C PHE A 314 24.86 3.01 -24.58
N TYR A 315 25.70 4.03 -24.38
CA TYR A 315 25.49 5.36 -24.93
C TYR A 315 26.76 5.90 -25.57
N THR A 316 26.61 6.64 -26.66
CA THR A 316 27.67 7.48 -27.22
C THR A 316 27.61 8.90 -26.62
N PRO A 317 28.72 9.66 -26.66
CA PRO A 317 28.71 11.06 -26.20
C PRO A 317 27.62 11.92 -26.86
N GLU A 318 27.33 11.66 -28.14
CA GLU A 318 26.33 12.39 -28.93
C GLU A 318 24.91 12.11 -28.44
N GLU A 319 24.63 10.88 -27.99
CA GLU A 319 23.29 10.48 -27.50
C GLU A 319 22.93 11.08 -26.14
N LEU A 320 23.94 11.36 -25.31
CA LEU A 320 23.78 11.97 -23.98
C LEU A 320 23.86 13.50 -23.99
N THR A 321 24.45 14.09 -25.03
CA THR A 321 24.53 15.55 -25.14
C THR A 321 23.14 16.14 -25.33
N ASP A 322 22.87 17.28 -24.68
CA ASP A 322 21.59 18.01 -24.70
C ASP A 322 20.43 17.28 -24.00
N ARG A 323 20.70 16.21 -23.23
CA ARG A 323 19.69 15.50 -22.43
C ARG A 323 19.46 16.15 -21.07
N ARG A 324 18.20 16.14 -20.62
CA ARG A 324 17.83 16.46 -19.23
C ARG A 324 17.75 15.20 -18.40
N VAL A 325 18.52 15.17 -17.33
CA VAL A 325 18.79 13.95 -16.57
C VAL A 325 18.61 14.17 -15.07
N LEU A 326 18.34 13.11 -14.33
CA LEU A 326 18.32 13.17 -12.87
C LEU A 326 19.73 13.00 -12.31
N VAL A 327 20.10 13.89 -11.38
CA VAL A 327 21.43 13.95 -10.78
C VAL A 327 21.35 13.91 -9.26
N VAL A 328 22.14 13.04 -8.63
CA VAL A 328 22.44 13.14 -7.20
C VAL A 328 23.55 14.18 -7.02
N ALA A 329 23.20 15.33 -6.45
CA ALA A 329 24.03 16.53 -6.42
C ALA A 329 24.86 16.70 -5.13
N ASN A 330 24.63 15.92 -4.08
CA ASN A 330 25.34 16.06 -2.80
C ASN A 330 26.24 14.87 -2.44
N LEU A 331 26.73 14.13 -3.45
CA LEU A 331 27.77 13.14 -3.26
C LEU A 331 29.14 13.80 -3.07
N LYS A 332 29.98 13.19 -2.21
CA LYS A 332 31.39 13.59 -2.11
C LYS A 332 32.08 13.38 -3.46
N PRO A 333 32.84 14.35 -3.98
CA PRO A 333 33.56 14.17 -5.23
C PRO A 333 34.53 12.99 -5.20
N VAL A 334 34.53 12.17 -6.25
CA VAL A 334 35.40 10.99 -6.38
C VAL A 334 36.21 11.07 -7.67
N LYS A 335 37.50 10.73 -7.60
CA LYS A 335 38.35 10.60 -8.80
C LYS A 335 38.15 9.24 -9.44
N LEU A 336 37.77 9.22 -10.71
CA LEU A 336 37.60 8.01 -11.52
C LEU A 336 38.50 8.12 -12.76
N MET A 337 39.52 7.26 -12.83
CA MET A 337 40.46 7.18 -13.96
C MET A 337 41.13 8.52 -14.36
N GLY A 338 41.30 9.42 -13.39
CA GLY A 338 41.94 10.73 -13.56
C GLY A 338 40.97 11.91 -13.65
N GLU A 339 39.68 11.66 -13.86
CA GLU A 339 38.61 12.67 -13.90
C GLU A 339 37.92 12.77 -12.54
N VAL A 340 37.46 13.97 -12.15
CA VAL A 340 36.73 14.18 -10.90
C VAL A 340 35.23 14.12 -11.18
N SER A 341 34.50 13.19 -10.54
CA SER A 341 33.04 13.12 -10.60
C SER A 341 32.43 13.82 -9.39
N GLU A 342 31.68 14.90 -9.64
CA GLU A 342 31.03 15.76 -8.63
C GLU A 342 29.51 15.49 -8.49
N GLY A 343 29.09 14.27 -8.81
CA GLY A 343 27.71 13.84 -8.75
C GLY A 343 27.52 12.47 -9.39
N MET A 344 26.26 12.09 -9.57
CA MET A 344 25.88 10.84 -10.24
C MET A 344 24.63 11.06 -11.08
N ILE A 345 24.73 10.77 -12.39
CA ILE A 345 23.57 10.70 -13.29
C ILE A 345 22.87 9.37 -13.08
N LEU A 346 21.53 9.39 -12.98
CA LEU A 346 20.74 8.20 -12.73
C LEU A 346 20.34 7.49 -14.03
N PHE A 347 20.56 6.18 -14.03
CA PHE A 347 20.11 5.24 -15.06
C PHE A 347 19.28 4.17 -14.36
N SER A 348 18.24 3.69 -15.01
CA SER A 348 17.64 2.41 -14.67
C SER A 348 18.53 1.28 -15.17
N ASP A 349 18.62 0.20 -14.40
CA ASP A 349 19.36 -1.01 -14.76
C ASP A 349 18.35 -2.15 -14.90
N ASP A 350 18.11 -2.57 -16.15
CA ASP A 350 17.30 -3.74 -16.47
C ASP A 350 18.22 -4.85 -16.98
N ASN A 351 18.59 -5.77 -16.09
CA ASN A 351 19.43 -6.93 -16.40
C ASN A 351 20.77 -6.56 -17.07
N GLY A 352 21.44 -5.51 -16.57
CA GLY A 352 22.72 -5.02 -17.08
C GLY A 352 22.59 -4.04 -18.23
N LYS A 353 21.38 -3.71 -18.69
CA LYS A 353 21.13 -2.65 -19.68
C LYS A 353 20.84 -1.34 -18.96
N LEU A 354 21.72 -0.37 -19.13
CA LEU A 354 21.50 0.98 -18.60
C LEU A 354 20.55 1.76 -19.52
N VAL A 355 19.45 2.27 -18.96
CA VAL A 355 18.52 3.17 -19.63
C VAL A 355 18.43 4.48 -18.85
N LEU A 356 18.75 5.59 -19.53
CA LEU A 356 18.78 6.93 -18.96
C LEU A 356 17.41 7.33 -18.42
N ILE A 357 17.39 7.89 -17.20
CA ILE A 357 16.18 8.47 -16.62
C ILE A 357 16.13 9.94 -16.99
N GLU A 358 15.25 10.27 -17.93
CA GLU A 358 15.08 11.62 -18.46
C GLU A 358 14.06 12.42 -17.65
N ALA A 359 14.36 13.71 -17.45
CA ALA A 359 13.40 14.67 -16.92
C ALA A 359 12.60 15.31 -18.06
N PRO A 360 11.34 15.72 -17.82
CA PRO A 360 10.53 16.42 -18.83
C PRO A 360 11.22 17.68 -19.40
N GLU A 361 11.03 17.94 -20.69
CA GLU A 361 11.64 19.05 -21.44
C GLU A 361 11.15 20.45 -21.02
N ASP A 362 10.18 20.56 -20.13
CA ASP A 362 9.69 21.81 -19.54
C ASP A 362 10.28 22.10 -18.16
N VAL A 363 11.03 21.17 -17.56
CA VAL A 363 11.63 21.34 -16.23
C VAL A 363 13.03 21.95 -16.31
N ASN A 364 13.21 23.14 -15.74
CA ASN A 364 14.49 23.84 -15.76
C ASN A 364 15.61 23.08 -15.03
N PRO A 365 16.88 23.18 -15.48
CA PRO A 365 18.02 22.67 -14.74
C PRO A 365 18.10 23.27 -13.32
N GLY A 366 18.55 22.48 -12.36
CA GLY A 366 18.67 22.86 -10.95
C GLY A 366 17.42 22.65 -10.09
N VAL A 367 16.26 22.34 -10.70
CA VAL A 367 15.03 22.03 -9.95
C VAL A 367 15.22 20.79 -9.10
N THR A 368 14.82 20.87 -7.82
CA THR A 368 14.86 19.75 -6.88
C THR A 368 13.77 18.73 -7.20
N VAL A 369 14.15 17.45 -7.23
CA VAL A 369 13.25 16.30 -7.33
C VAL A 369 12.93 15.82 -5.91
N ARG A 370 11.66 15.58 -5.61
CA ARG A 370 11.16 15.22 -4.28
C ARG A 370 10.42 13.90 -4.27
#